data_AF-A0A943AYP6-F1
#
_entry.id   AF-A0A943AYP6-F1
#
_cell.length_a   1.000
_cell.length_b   1.000
_cell.length_c   1.000
_cell.angle_alpha   90.00
_cell.angle_beta   90.00
_cell.angle_gamma   90.00
#
_symmetry.space_group_name_H-M   'P 1'
#
loop_
_entity.id
_entity.type
_entity.pdbx_description
1 polymer ?
#
loop_
_entity_poly.entity_id
_entity_poly.type
_entity_poly.pdbx_seq_one_letter_code
_entity_poly.pdbx_strand_id
1 'polypeptide(L)' 'MAYKGYTSEYYVKNGTRKFYQGDKVRVENLQAIYTDGTIDYISAKGIYLKQENREKPIYYSFDKINSMRKLPKD' A
#
# COMPACT_ATOMS: atom_id res chain seq x y z
N MET A 1 -2.33 -8.29 22.67
CA MET A 1 -1.51 -7.10 22.38
C MET A 1 -2.16 -6.35 21.23
N ALA A 2 -2.81 -5.21 21.52
CA ALA A 2 -3.43 -4.40 20.47
C ALA A 2 -2.33 -3.60 19.75
N TYR A 3 -1.94 -4.03 18.55
CA TYR A 3 -1.05 -3.26 17.70
C TYR A 3 -1.74 -1.94 17.35
N LYS A 4 -1.21 -0.81 17.83
CA LYS A 4 -1.60 0.54 17.40
C LYS A 4 -1.14 0.73 15.95
N GLY A 5 -1.84 0.11 15.01
CA GLY A 5 -1.67 0.34 13.59
C GLY A 5 -2.14 1.75 13.27
N TYR A 6 -1.22 2.63 12.87
CA TYR A 6 -1.53 3.97 12.38
C TYR A 6 -2.54 3.84 11.24
N THR A 7 -3.77 4.27 11.50
CA THR A 7 -4.85 4.23 10.52
C THR A 7 -4.70 5.48 9.65
N SER A 8 -4.09 5.34 8.47
CA SER A 8 -4.02 6.44 7.52
C SER A 8 -4.94 6.13 6.35
N GLU A 9 -6.00 6.92 6.21
CA GLU A 9 -6.91 6.85 5.08
C GLU A 9 -6.21 7.43 3.85
N TYR A 10 -5.93 6.60 2.84
CA TYR A 10 -5.38 7.08 1.58
C TYR A 10 -6.44 7.19 0.51
N TYR A 11 -6.52 8.40 -0.03
CA TYR A 11 -7.38 8.76 -1.12
C TYR A 11 -6.70 8.36 -2.42
N VAL A 12 -7.17 7.29 -3.03
CA VAL A 12 -6.85 6.99 -4.43
C VAL A 12 -7.85 7.75 -5.29
N LYS A 13 -7.37 8.34 -6.40
CA LYS A 13 -8.09 9.25 -7.32
C LYS A 13 -9.48 8.77 -7.83
N ASN A 14 -9.86 7.51 -7.57
CA ASN A 14 -11.12 6.88 -7.99
C ASN A 14 -11.95 6.25 -6.86
N GLY A 15 -11.92 6.84 -5.67
CA GLY A 15 -12.86 6.52 -4.59
C GLY A 15 -12.19 6.30 -3.23
N THR A 16 -12.91 6.66 -2.17
CA THR A 16 -12.42 6.55 -0.79
C THR A 16 -12.33 5.08 -0.38
N ARG A 17 -11.13 4.48 -0.48
CA ARG A 17 -10.85 3.13 0.01
C ARG A 17 -9.83 3.20 1.14
N LYS A 18 -10.20 2.66 2.31
CA LYS A 18 -9.29 2.59 3.47
C LYS A 18 -8.35 1.40 3.33
N PHE A 19 -7.06 1.66 3.51
CA PHE A 19 -5.99 0.65 3.49
C PHE A 19 -5.35 0.55 4.87
N TYR A 20 -4.95 -0.66 5.24
CA TYR A 20 -4.39 -0.94 6.55
C TYR A 20 -3.10 -1.75 6.41
N GLN A 21 -2.25 -1.66 7.43
CA GLN A 21 -1.12 -2.57 7.56
C GLN A 21 -1.61 -4.03 7.52
N GLY A 22 -0.92 -4.87 6.75
CA GLY A 22 -1.30 -6.26 6.51
C GLY A 22 -2.26 -6.47 5.33
N ASP A 23 -2.81 -5.41 4.71
CA ASP A 23 -3.59 -5.58 3.49
C ASP A 23 -2.69 -6.02 2.32
N LYS A 24 -3.10 -7.06 1.60
CA LYS A 24 -2.56 -7.38 0.27
C LYS A 24 -3.12 -6.37 -0.73
N VAL A 25 -2.23 -5.68 -1.44
CA VAL A 25 -2.59 -4.65 -2.41
C VAL A 25 -1.80 -4.77 -3.70
N ARG A 26 -2.38 -4.25 -4.78
CA ARG A 26 -1.67 -3.90 -6.01
C ARG A 26 -1.56 -2.39 -6.08
N VAL A 27 -0.34 -1.88 -6.18
CA VAL A 27 -0.01 -0.47 -6.36
C VAL A 27 0.37 -0.23 -7.81
N GLU A 28 -0.18 0.80 -8.42
CA GLU A 28 0.21 1.30 -9.73
C GLU A 28 0.91 2.66 -9.54
N ASN A 29 2.12 2.80 -10.07
CA ASN A 29 2.82 4.09 -10.04
C ASN A 29 2.43 4.99 -11.24
N LEU A 30 2.92 6.23 -11.27
CA LEU A 30 2.66 7.17 -12.38
C LEU A 30 3.17 6.71 -13.76
N GLN A 31 4.02 5.68 -13.82
CA GLN A 31 4.52 5.07 -15.06
C GLN A 31 3.70 3.84 -15.48
N ALA A 32 2.53 3.62 -14.89
CA ALA A 32 1.67 2.45 -15.11
C ALA A 32 2.37 1.10 -14.80
N ILE A 33 3.38 1.11 -13.91
CA ILE A 33 4.02 -0.11 -13.41
C ILE A 33 3.26 -0.58 -12.18
N TYR A 34 2.87 -1.86 -12.22
CA TYR A 34 2.13 -2.50 -11.14
C TYR A 34 3.05 -3.27 -10.21
N THR A 35 2.75 -3.24 -8.92
CA THR A 35 3.50 -3.96 -7.89
C THR A 35 2.54 -4.50 -6.85
N ASP A 36 2.58 -5.82 -6.68
CA ASP A 36 1.80 -6.53 -5.67
C ASP A 36 2.64 -6.70 -4.40
N GLY A 37 1.97 -6.62 -3.26
CA GLY A 37 2.59 -6.93 -1.98
C GLY A 37 1.66 -6.70 -0.81
N THR A 38 2.22 -6.86 0.39
CA THR A 38 1.52 -6.61 1.64
C THR A 38 2.00 -5.29 2.23
N ILE A 39 1.06 -4.45 2.69
CA ILE A 39 1.43 -3.20 3.36
C ILE A 39 2.11 -3.54 4.68
N ASP A 40 3.41 -3.26 4.76
CA ASP A 40 4.23 -3.51 5.94
C ASP A 40 4.15 -2.35 6.93
N TYR A 41 4.17 -1.12 6.42
CA TYR A 41 4.03 0.10 7.22
C TYR A 41 3.42 1.22 6.39
N ILE A 42 2.73 2.12 7.09
CA ILE A 42 2.04 3.25 6.54
C ILE A 42 2.59 4.51 7.23
N SER A 43 3.12 5.44 6.45
CA SER A 43 3.65 6.72 6.94
C SER A 43 2.83 7.91 6.42
N ALA A 44 3.01 9.09 7.00
CA ALA A 44 2.31 10.30 6.52
C ALA A 44 2.54 10.62 5.03
N LYS A 45 3.63 10.12 4.41
CA LYS A 45 4.02 10.45 3.02
C LYS A 45 3.91 9.30 2.03
N GLY A 46 3.81 8.07 2.51
CA GLY A 46 3.79 6.89 1.64
C GLY A 46 3.56 5.59 2.38
N ILE A 47 3.57 4.50 1.63
CA ILE A 47 3.48 3.13 2.13
C ILE A 47 4.77 2.36 1.88
N TYR A 48 5.06 1.42 2.76
CA TYR A 48 6.09 0.42 2.60
C TYR A 48 5.42 -0.90 2.25
N LEU A 49 5.76 -1.44 1.09
CA LEU A 49 5.17 -2.64 0.51
C LEU A 49 6.17 -3.79 0.57
N LYS A 50 5.87 -4.82 1.36
CA LYS A 50 6.65 -6.05 1.42
C LYS A 50 6.21 -7.00 0.32
N GLN A 51 7.17 -7.50 -0.45
CA GLN A 51 6.94 -8.54 -1.46
C GLN A 51 7.54 -9.86 -0.97
N GLU A 52 6.95 -11.00 -1.33
CA GLU A 52 7.45 -12.32 -0.91
C GLU A 52 8.88 -12.59 -1.40
N ASN A 53 9.23 -12.10 -2.60
CA ASN A 53 10.54 -12.30 -3.22
C ASN A 53 11.56 -11.17 -2.90
N ARG A 54 11.29 -10.32 -1.91
CA ARG A 54 12.20 -9.25 -1.48
C ARG A 54 12.34 -9.22 0.03
N GLU A 55 13.59 -9.18 0.48
CA GLU A 55 13.92 -9.03 1.90
C GLU A 55 13.53 -7.65 2.45
N LYS A 56 13.73 -6.60 1.63
CA LYS A 56 13.43 -5.21 2.01
C LYS A 56 12.13 -4.71 1.37
N PRO A 57 11.26 -4.01 2.12
CA PRO A 57 10.05 -3.43 1.57
C PRO A 57 10.36 -2.28 0.59
N ILE A 58 9.46 -2.08 -0.36
CA ILE A 58 9.52 -0.99 -1.35
C ILE A 58 8.73 0.20 -0.81
N TYR A 59 9.33 1.38 -0.83
CA TYR A 59 8.62 2.61 -0.49
C TYR A 59 7.92 3.22 -1.70
N TYR A 60 6.61 3.46 -1.59
CA TYR A 60 5.82 4.24 -2.53
C TYR A 60 5.31 5.51 -1.85
N SER A 61 5.75 6.66 -2.36
CA SER A 61 5.24 7.97 -1.95
C SER A 61 3.87 8.22 -2.57
N PHE A 62 2.92 8.82 -1.85
CA PHE A 62 1.54 8.98 -2.34
C PHE A 62 1.44 9.84 -3.60
N ASP A 63 2.30 10.85 -3.74
CA ASP A 63 2.41 11.67 -4.94
C ASP A 63 2.86 10.88 -6.18
N LYS A 64 3.41 9.67 -5.99
CA LYS A 64 3.88 8.78 -7.07
C LYS A 64 2.97 7.57 -7.30
N ILE A 65 1.87 7.46 -6.57
CA ILE A 65 0.88 6.39 -6.74
C ILE A 65 -0.22 6.90 -7.68
N ASN A 66 -0.42 6.23 -8.81
CA ASN A 66 -1.55 6.48 -9.70
C ASN A 66 -2.81 5.83 -9.14
N SER A 67 -2.72 4.54 -8.79
CA SER A 67 -3.83 3.79 -8.22
C SER A 67 -3.37 2.71 -7.23
N MET A 68 -4.28 2.30 -6.34
CA MET A 68 -4.04 1.19 -5.42
C MET A 68 -5.35 0.42 -5.20
N ARG A 69 -5.29 -0.91 -5.18
CA ARG A 69 -6.46 -1.78 -4.94
C ARG A 69 -6.13 -2.91 -4.00
N LYS A 70 -7.08 -3.30 -3.15
CA LYS A 70 -6.97 -4.53 -2.35
C LYS A 70 -7.05 -5.74 -3.27
N LEU A 71 -6.21 -6.73 -3.01
CA LEU A 71 -6.31 -8.04 -3.63
C LEU A 71 -7.23 -8.93 -2.77
N PRO A 72 -7.91 -9.92 -3.38
CA PRO A 72 -8.65 -10.92 -2.62
C PRO A 72 -7.74 -11.58 -1.58
N LYS A 73 -8.29 -11.92 -0.42
CA LYS A 73 -7.66 -12.87 0.48
C LYS A 73 -8.06 -14.26 -0.04
N ASP A 74 -7.08 -15.06 -0.43
CA ASP A 74 -7.28 -16.49 -0.67
C ASP A 74 -7.82 -17.18 0.60
#